data_AF-A0A2S0JQ57-F1
#
_entry.id   AF-A0A2S0JQ57-F1
#
_cell.length_a   1.000
_cell.length_b   1.000
_cell.length_c   1.000
_cell.angle_alpha   90.00
_cell.angle_beta   90.00
_cell.angle_gamma   90.00
#
_symmetry.space_group_name_H-M   'P 1'
#
loop_
_entity.id
_entity.type
_entity.pdbx_description
1 polymer ?
#
loop_
_entity_poly.entity_id
_entity_poly.type
_entity_poly.pdbx_seq_one_letter_code
_entity_poly.pdbx_strand_id
1 'polypeptide(L)'
;MKLNEFQQWIKEYYDTRGWSELNIFTRIGFLAEETGEVARAIRALEIGRDRPDEKIQSYEENKQELIEELGDVLGNIIVIANKYDISLEEIFNAHQDKLMKRYQD
;
A
#
# COMPACT_ATOMS: atom_id res chain seq x y z
N MET A 1 10.93 0.52 -12.38
CA MET A 1 9.71 1.05 -13.01
C MET A 1 9.57 2.50 -12.58
N LYS A 2 9.24 3.43 -13.49
CA LYS A 2 8.89 4.80 -13.09
C LYS A 2 7.50 4.81 -12.45
N LEU A 3 7.21 5.85 -11.67
CA LEU A 3 5.95 5.98 -10.94
C LEU A 3 4.72 5.88 -11.84
N ASN A 4 4.74 6.62 -12.96
CA ASN A 4 3.63 6.65 -13.91
C ASN A 4 3.50 5.30 -14.66
N GLU A 5 4.62 4.63 -14.94
CA GLU A 5 4.62 3.27 -15.51
C GLU A 5 3.98 2.28 -14.55
N PHE A 6 4.25 2.41 -13.25
CA PHE A 6 3.68 1.54 -12.23
C PHE A 6 2.18 1.78 -12.02
N GLN A 7 1.75 3.04 -11.96
CA GLN A 7 0.33 3.39 -11.90
C GLN A 7 -0.44 2.83 -13.11
N GLN A 8 0.13 2.94 -14.31
CA GLN A 8 -0.44 2.39 -15.53
C GLN A 8 -0.47 0.86 -15.52
N TRP A 9 0.61 0.21 -15.09
CA TRP A 9 0.66 -1.25 -14.96
C TRP A 9 -0.41 -1.77 -13.99
N ILE A 10 -0.60 -1.12 -12.84
CA ILE A 10 -1.66 -1.48 -11.88
C ILE A 10 -3.03 -1.32 -12.52
N LYS A 11 -3.27 -0.22 -13.23
CA LYS A 11 -4.53 0.02 -13.93
C LYS A 11 -4.84 -1.13 -14.89
N GLU A 12 -3.92 -1.44 -15.79
CA GLU A 12 -4.06 -2.50 -16.79
C GLU A 12 -4.26 -3.87 -16.14
N TYR A 13 -3.42 -4.21 -15.16
CA TYR A 13 -3.50 -5.50 -14.48
C TYR A 13 -4.85 -5.68 -13.78
N TYR A 14 -5.33 -4.65 -13.07
CA TYR A 14 -6.58 -4.71 -12.33
C TYR A 14 -7.81 -4.71 -13.25
N ASP A 15 -7.74 -4.00 -14.39
CA ASP A 15 -8.77 -4.05 -15.42
C ASP A 15 -8.91 -5.47 -15.99
N THR A 16 -7.79 -6.18 -16.25
CA THR A 16 -7.85 -7.57 -16.75
C THR A 16 -8.52 -8.55 -15.78
N ARG A 17 -8.60 -8.19 -14.49
CA ARG A 17 -9.21 -8.99 -13.43
C ARG A 17 -10.65 -8.56 -13.11
N GLY A 18 -11.18 -7.52 -13.76
CA GLY A 18 -12.47 -6.90 -13.41
C GLY A 18 -12.47 -6.21 -12.04
N TRP A 19 -11.29 -6.00 -11.47
CA TRP A 19 -11.15 -5.48 -10.12
C TRP A 19 -11.43 -3.98 -10.07
N SER A 20 -11.13 -3.23 -11.13
CA SER A 20 -11.42 -1.79 -11.22
C SER A 20 -12.92 -1.45 -11.09
N GLU A 21 -13.80 -2.41 -11.39
CA GLU A 21 -15.26 -2.27 -11.29
C GLU A 21 -15.78 -2.37 -9.85
N LEU A 22 -14.95 -2.83 -8.90
CA LEU A 22 -15.35 -2.96 -7.50
C LEU A 22 -15.79 -1.61 -6.92
N ASN A 23 -16.79 -1.68 -6.05
CA ASN A 23 -17.31 -0.54 -5.31
C ASN A 23 -16.19 0.10 -4.46
N ILE A 24 -16.17 1.43 -4.37
CA ILE A 24 -15.20 2.16 -3.52
C ILE A 24 -15.24 1.71 -2.06
N PHE A 25 -16.40 1.34 -1.51
CA PHE A 25 -16.49 0.85 -0.13
C PHE A 25 -15.80 -0.50 0.05
N THR A 26 -15.82 -1.36 -0.96
CA THR A 26 -15.02 -2.60 -0.98
C THR A 26 -13.54 -2.26 -1.01
N ARG A 27 -13.12 -1.26 -1.80
CA ARG A 27 -11.72 -0.82 -1.87
C ARG A 27 -11.19 -0.24 -0.57
N ILE A 28 -12.00 0.53 0.14
CA ILE A 28 -11.63 1.02 1.46
C ILE A 28 -11.53 -0.13 2.48
N GLY A 29 -12.39 -1.15 2.36
CA GLY A 29 -12.27 -2.39 3.13
C GLY A 29 -10.91 -3.07 2.93
N PHE A 30 -10.53 -3.33 1.68
CA PHE A 30 -9.22 -3.91 1.38
C PHE A 30 -8.06 -3.05 1.86
N LEU A 31 -8.10 -1.73 1.65
CA LEU A 31 -7.06 -0.83 2.16
C LEU A 31 -6.90 -0.94 3.69
N ALA A 32 -8.00 -1.07 4.44
CA ALA A 32 -7.95 -1.26 5.89
C ALA A 32 -7.37 -2.62 6.28
N GLU A 33 -7.71 -3.68 5.55
CA GLU A 33 -7.13 -5.02 5.71
C GLU A 33 -5.61 -4.97 5.50
N GLU A 34 -5.13 -4.46 4.36
CA GLU A 34 -3.68 -4.42 4.06
C GLU A 34 -2.91 -3.55 5.07
N THR A 35 -3.52 -2.48 5.58
CA THR A 35 -2.88 -1.66 6.64
C THR A 35 -2.73 -2.47 7.94
N GLY A 36 -3.68 -3.35 8.25
CA GLY A 36 -3.59 -4.29 9.37
C GLY A 36 -2.50 -5.33 9.16
N GLU A 37 -2.34 -5.81 7.93
CA GLU A 37 -1.27 -6.74 7.55
C GLU A 37 0.12 -6.09 7.66
N VAL A 38 0.27 -4.83 7.24
CA VAL A 38 1.50 -4.04 7.49
C VAL A 38 1.80 -3.94 8.99
N ALA A 39 0.79 -3.63 9.81
CA ALA A 39 0.98 -3.55 11.26
C ALA A 39 1.43 -4.90 11.86
N ARG A 40 0.88 -6.00 11.34
CA ARG A 40 1.26 -7.36 11.72
C ARG A 40 2.69 -7.69 11.33
N ALA A 41 3.11 -7.34 10.10
CA ALA A 41 4.47 -7.56 9.62
C ALA A 41 5.51 -6.76 10.43
N ILE A 42 5.24 -5.48 10.73
CA ILE A 42 6.10 -4.66 11.59
C ILE A 42 6.21 -5.28 12.98
N ARG A 43 5.10 -5.70 13.57
CA ARG A 43 5.10 -6.36 14.88
C ARG A 43 5.99 -7.61 14.89
N ALA A 44 5.87 -8.44 13.85
CA ALA A 44 6.70 -9.64 13.70
C ALA A 44 8.19 -9.30 13.63
N LEU A 45 8.54 -8.25 12.88
CA LEU A 45 9.91 -7.81 12.67
C LEU A 45 10.55 -7.19 13.93
N GLU A 46 9.79 -6.40 14.70
CA GLU A 46 10.31 -5.63 15.83
C GLU A 46 10.29 -6.40 17.16
N ILE A 47 9.17 -7.08 17.46
CA ILE A 47 8.93 -7.68 18.78
C ILE A 47 8.48 -9.14 18.70
N GLY A 48 8.40 -9.71 17.50
CA GLY A 48 7.92 -11.06 17.28
C GLY A 48 6.41 -11.22 17.48
N ARG A 49 5.97 -12.45 17.22
CA ARG A 49 4.58 -12.89 17.39
C ARG A 49 4.61 -14.04 18.38
N ASP A 50 4.21 -13.75 19.62
CA ASP A 50 4.13 -14.73 20.70
C ASP A 50 2.96 -15.69 20.45
N ARG A 51 3.11 -16.54 19.42
CA ARG A 51 2.11 -17.50 18.95
C ARG A 51 2.74 -18.90 18.93
N PRO A 52 2.23 -19.84 19.74
CA PRO A 52 2.82 -21.18 19.86
C PRO A 52 2.84 -21.98 18.55
N ASP A 53 1.97 -21.64 17.62
CA ASP A 53 1.76 -22.30 16.33
C ASP A 53 2.56 -21.68 15.18
N GLU A 54 3.19 -20.51 15.38
CA GLU A 54 3.95 -19.82 14.35
C GLU A 54 5.45 -20.18 14.42
N LYS A 55 6.04 -20.44 13.25
CA LYS A 55 7.49 -20.59 13.16
C LYS A 55 8.13 -19.21 13.33
N ILE A 56 9.21 -19.17 14.09
CA ILE A 56 10.05 -17.98 14.18
C ILE A 56 10.67 -17.75 12.80
N GLN A 57 10.24 -16.68 12.13
CA GLN A 57 10.81 -16.21 10.88
C GLN A 57 12.14 -15.47 11.14
N SER A 58 13.04 -15.55 10.18
CA SER A 58 14.25 -14.72 10.14
C SER A 58 13.90 -13.26 9.86
N TYR A 59 14.84 -12.37 10.14
CA TYR A 59 14.68 -10.95 9.82
C TYR A 59 14.42 -10.70 8.33
N GLU A 60 15.13 -11.40 7.43
CA GLU A 60 14.94 -11.22 6.00
C GLU A 60 13.58 -11.74 5.53
N GLU A 61 13.05 -12.81 6.12
CA GLU A 61 11.68 -13.27 5.85
C GLU A 61 10.64 -12.25 6.31
N ASN A 62 10.77 -11.73 7.53
CA ASN A 62 9.87 -10.68 8.05
C ASN A 62 9.95 -9.39 7.23
N LYS A 63 11.14 -9.02 6.78
CA LYS A 63 11.34 -7.83 5.94
C LYS A 63 10.72 -8.03 4.56
N GLN A 64 10.84 -9.22 3.99
CA GLN A 64 10.21 -9.55 2.72
C GLN A 64 8.68 -9.48 2.83
N GLU A 65 8.11 -10.03 3.92
CA GLU A 65 6.69 -9.90 4.21
C GLU A 65 6.28 -8.42 4.32
N LEU A 66 7.03 -7.60 5.06
CA LEU A 66 6.75 -6.16 5.15
C LEU A 66 6.78 -5.45 3.78
N ILE A 67 7.70 -5.82 2.89
CA ILE A 67 7.77 -5.26 1.52
C ILE A 67 6.51 -5.61 0.73
N GLU A 68 6.01 -6.83 0.86
CA GLU A 68 4.79 -7.31 0.20
C GLU A 68 3.57 -6.54 0.72
N GLU A 69 3.37 -6.48 2.04
CA GLU A 69 2.20 -5.80 2.64
C GLU A 69 2.22 -4.28 2.36
N LEU A 70 3.39 -3.64 2.35
CA LEU A 70 3.51 -2.23 1.93
C LEU A 70 3.15 -2.05 0.44
N GLY A 71 3.48 -3.03 -0.39
CA GLY A 71 3.09 -3.10 -1.79
C GLY A 71 1.57 -3.19 -1.95
N ASP A 72 0.90 -3.99 -1.13
CA ASP A 72 -0.55 -4.18 -1.17
C ASP A 72 -1.31 -2.92 -0.71
N VAL A 73 -0.82 -2.22 0.31
CA VAL A 73 -1.32 -0.88 0.69
C VAL A 73 -1.16 0.10 -0.47
N LEU A 74 0.03 0.16 -1.09
CA LEU A 74 0.29 1.05 -2.21
C LEU A 74 -0.60 0.73 -3.41
N GLY A 75 -0.79 -0.55 -3.74
CA GLY A 75 -1.67 -1.02 -4.79
C GLY A 75 -3.10 -0.55 -4.60
N ASN A 76 -3.65 -0.69 -3.39
CA ASN A 76 -4.99 -0.20 -3.07
C ASN A 76 -5.10 1.33 -3.18
N ILE A 77 -4.09 2.09 -2.74
CA ILE A 77 -4.05 3.55 -2.92
C ILE A 77 -4.07 3.92 -4.41
N ILE A 78 -3.27 3.23 -5.24
CA ILE A 78 -3.20 3.47 -6.68
C ILE A 78 -4.56 3.18 -7.35
N VAL A 79 -5.23 2.10 -6.96
CA VAL A 79 -6.55 1.77 -7.50
C VAL A 79 -7.58 2.85 -7.16
N ILE A 80 -7.54 3.38 -5.94
CA ILE A 80 -8.38 4.51 -5.54
C ILE A 80 -8.05 5.75 -6.38
N ALA A 81 -6.77 6.08 -6.54
CA ALA A 81 -6.31 7.21 -7.35
C ALA A 81 -6.80 7.09 -8.80
N ASN A 82 -6.63 5.92 -9.43
CA ASN A 82 -7.11 5.62 -10.78
C ASN A 82 -8.63 5.77 -10.90
N LYS A 83 -9.41 5.37 -9.88
CA LYS A 83 -10.88 5.49 -9.89
C LYS A 83 -11.35 6.94 -9.97
N TYR A 84 -10.57 7.87 -9.41
CA TYR A 84 -10.88 9.30 -9.38
C TYR A 84 -10.07 10.13 -10.38
N ASP A 85 -9.35 9.47 -11.30
CA ASP A 85 -8.48 10.11 -12.29
C ASP A 85 -7.42 11.03 -11.65
N ILE A 86 -6.82 10.56 -10.55
CA ILE A 86 -5.76 11.27 -9.83
C ILE A 86 -4.42 10.59 -10.12
N SER A 87 -3.42 11.35 -10.55
CA SER A 87 -2.06 10.84 -10.72
C SER A 87 -1.30 10.74 -9.39
N LEU A 88 -0.39 9.78 -9.29
CA LEU A 88 0.52 9.68 -8.13
C LEU A 88 1.42 10.92 -8.01
N GLU A 89 1.78 11.54 -9.13
CA GLU A 89 2.55 12.79 -9.15
C GLU A 89 1.78 13.94 -8.47
N GLU A 90 0.48 14.09 -8.75
CA GLU A 90 -0.36 15.06 -8.05
C GLU A 90 -0.41 14.79 -6.54
N ILE A 91 -0.55 13.54 -6.12
CA ILE A 91 -0.57 13.15 -4.70
C ILE A 91 0.74 13.52 -4.01
N PHE A 92 1.88 13.20 -4.63
CA PHE A 92 3.20 13.47 -4.06
C PHE A 92 3.50 14.96 -3.98
N ASN A 93 3.24 15.71 -5.05
CA ASN A 93 3.43 17.16 -5.05
C ASN A 93 2.56 17.84 -3.98
N ALA A 94 1.27 17.46 -3.89
CA ALA A 94 0.37 18.00 -2.88
C ALA A 94 0.83 17.69 -1.44
N HIS A 95 1.35 16.48 -1.20
CA HIS A 95 1.87 16.10 0.11
C HIS A 95 3.15 16.86 0.47
N GLN A 96 4.09 16.96 -0.47
CA GLN A 96 5.34 17.70 -0.28
C GLN A 96 5.06 19.18 0.00
N ASP A 97 4.22 19.83 -0.80
CA ASP A 97 3.81 21.23 -0.61
C ASP A 97 3.18 21.46 0.76
N LYS A 98 2.33 20.53 1.22
CA LYS A 98 1.70 20.60 2.54
C LYS A 98 2.74 20.52 3.67
N LEU A 99 3.76 19.66 3.54
CA LEU A 99 4.84 19.57 4.53
C LEU A 99 5.71 20.82 4.52
N MET A 100 6.11 21.31 3.34
CA MET A 100 6.92 22.53 3.22
C MET A 100 6.21 23.73 3.83
N LYS A 101 4.92 23.92 3.57
CA LYS A 101 4.12 25.01 4.18
C LYS A 101 3.95 24.87 5.69
N ARG A 102 3.89 23.64 6.21
CA ARG A 102 3.70 23.38 7.65
C ARG A 102 4.95 23.70 8.47
N TYR A 103 6.13 23.56 7.87
CA TYR A 103 7.42 23.76 8.51
C TYR A 103 8.21 24.92 7.86
N GLN A 104 7.51 25.86 7.23
CA GLN A 104 8.08 27.16 6.88
C GLN A 104 8.08 28.00 8.16
N ASP A 105 9.26 28.14 8.77
CA ASP A 105 9.52 29.07 9.87
C ASP A 105 9.15 30.51 9.50
#